data_AF-A0A941J4V4-F1
#
_entry.id   AF-A0A941J4V4-F1
#
_cell.length_a   1.000
_cell.length_b   1.000
_cell.length_c   1.000
_cell.angle_alpha   90.00
_cell.angle_beta   90.00
_cell.angle_gamma   90.00
#
_symmetry.space_group_name_H-M   'P 1'
#
loop_
_entity.id
_entity.type
_entity.pdbx_description
1 polymer ?
#
loop_
_entity_poly.entity_id
_entity_poly.type
_entity_poly.pdbx_seq_one_letter_code
_entity_poly.pdbx_strand_id
1 'polypeptide(L)' 'MTSKALNILSRGDKGFFLMAEGARIDHMEHAADITGIWKETIEFDQTVKEVVDWAKKSK' A
#
# COMPACT_ATOMS: atom_id res chain seq x y z
N MET A 1 -0.31 3.06 -6.53
CA MET A 1 -0.55 4.50 -6.20
C MET A 1 0.42 5.01 -5.13
N THR A 2 0.62 4.24 -4.05
CA THR A 2 1.51 4.56 -2.93
C THR A 2 2.93 4.97 -3.34
N SER A 3 3.53 4.26 -4.30
CA SER A 3 4.86 4.60 -4.85
C SER A 3 4.93 6.03 -5.44
N LYS A 4 3.84 6.55 -6.03
CA LYS A 4 3.81 7.93 -6.50
C LYS A 4 3.69 8.94 -5.35
N ALA A 5 2.89 8.61 -4.33
CA ALA A 5 2.77 9.44 -3.13
C ALA A 5 4.11 9.55 -2.39
N LEU A 6 4.82 8.43 -2.19
CA LEU A 6 6.17 8.41 -1.62
C LEU A 6 7.11 9.36 -2.38
N ASN A 7 7.17 9.25 -3.71
CA ASN A 7 8.02 10.09 -4.56
C ASN A 7 7.75 11.60 -4.46
N ILE A 8 6.54 12.00 -4.08
CA ILE A 8 6.15 13.40 -3.93
C ILE A 8 6.43 13.85 -2.49
N LEU A 9 5.93 13.10 -1.51
CA LEU A 9 5.99 13.46 -0.09
C LEU A 9 7.43 13.41 0.46
N SER A 10 8.29 12.54 -0.08
CA SER A 10 9.69 12.43 0.33
C SER A 10 10.57 13.61 -0.04
N ARG A 11 10.07 14.56 -0.84
CA ARG A 11 10.83 15.75 -1.28
C ARG A 11 10.87 16.85 -0.22
N GLY A 12 10.05 16.74 0.84
CA GLY A 12 9.96 17.74 1.88
C GLY A 12 11.01 17.54 2.97
N ASP A 13 11.55 18.65 3.48
CA ASP A 13 12.66 18.66 4.45
C ASP A 13 12.22 18.30 5.88
N LYS A 14 10.91 18.28 6.14
CA LYS A 14 10.30 18.01 7.46
C LYS A 14 9.79 16.58 7.63
N GLY A 15 10.05 15.71 6.66
CA GLY A 15 9.42 14.38 6.58
C GLY A 15 7.93 14.46 6.26
N PHE A 16 7.25 13.31 6.33
CA PHE A 16 5.83 13.20 6.00
C PHE A 16 5.16 12.05 6.76
N PHE A 17 3.83 12.07 6.79
CA PHE A 17 2.99 10.94 7.18
C PHE A 17 2.14 10.52 5.97
N LEU A 18 2.05 9.21 5.72
CA LEU A 18 1.26 8.63 4.64
C LEU A 18 0.52 7.40 5.16
N MET A 19 -0.78 7.33 4.89
CA MET A 19 -1.62 6.15 5.10
C MET A 19 -2.02 5.59 3.73
N ALA A 20 -1.87 4.27 3.55
CA ALA A 20 -2.31 3.54 2.38
C ALA A 20 -3.26 2.42 2.82
N GLU A 21 -4.37 2.27 2.11
CA GLU A 21 -5.48 1.40 2.50
C GLU A 21 -5.81 0.40 1.39
N GLY A 22 -5.87 -0.89 1.73
CA GLY A 22 -6.33 -1.98 0.87
C GLY A 22 -7.84 -2.21 1.00
N ALA A 23 -8.66 -1.17 0.75
CA ALA A 23 -10.10 -1.16 1.09
C ALA A 23 -10.93 -2.26 0.39
N ARG A 24 -10.45 -2.78 -0.75
CA ARG A 24 -11.19 -3.77 -1.53
C ARG A 24 -11.26 -5.15 -0.86
N ILE A 25 -10.35 -5.46 0.07
CA ILE A 25 -10.38 -6.72 0.83
C ILE A 25 -11.72 -6.86 1.56
N ASP A 26 -12.13 -5.82 2.28
CA ASP A 26 -13.42 -5.74 2.98
C ASP A 26 -14.61 -5.92 2.03
N HIS A 27 -14.59 -5.25 0.87
CA HIS A 27 -15.64 -5.40 -0.12
C HIS A 27 -15.77 -6.84 -0.65
N MET A 28 -14.64 -7.54 -0.85
CA MET A 28 -14.66 -8.93 -1.30
C MET A 28 -15.14 -9.86 -0.19
N GLU A 29 -14.82 -9.56 1.07
CA GLU A 29 -15.34 -10.28 2.24
C GLU A 29 -16.85 -10.11 2.36
N HIS A 30 -17.37 -8.89 2.24
CA HIS A 30 -18.81 -8.62 2.21
C HIS A 30 -19.54 -9.36 1.08
N ALA A 31 -18.88 -9.59 -0.06
CA ALA A 31 -19.41 -10.35 -1.18
C ALA A 31 -19.27 -11.88 -1.02
N ALA A 32 -18.64 -12.37 0.06
CA ALA A 32 -18.24 -13.76 0.25
C ALA A 32 -17.40 -14.33 -0.90
N ASP A 33 -16.63 -13.47 -1.60
CA ASP A 33 -15.77 -13.87 -2.71
C ASP A 33 -14.35 -14.17 -2.19
N ILE A 34 -14.12 -15.43 -1.82
CA ILE A 34 -12.80 -15.87 -1.37
C ILE A 34 -11.70 -15.60 -2.40
N THR A 35 -12.03 -15.66 -3.70
CA THR A 35 -11.06 -15.42 -4.76
C THR A 35 -10.66 -13.96 -4.83
N GLY A 36 -11.63 -13.06 -4.65
CA GLY A 36 -11.40 -11.63 -4.51
C GLY A 36 -10.57 -11.32 -3.26
N ILE A 37 -10.92 -11.88 -2.11
CA ILE A 37 -10.23 -11.62 -0.84
C ILE A 37 -8.72 -11.90 -0.96
N TRP A 38 -8.33 -13.10 -1.42
CA TRP A 38 -6.90 -13.43 -1.49
C TRP A 38 -6.16 -12.60 -2.54
N LYS A 39 -6.81 -12.24 -3.66
CA LYS A 39 -6.20 -11.38 -4.69
C LYS A 39 -5.95 -9.97 -4.19
N GLU A 40 -6.95 -9.35 -3.57
CA GLU A 40 -6.83 -8.00 -3.00
C GLU A 40 -5.82 -7.99 -1.83
N THR A 41 -5.75 -9.08 -1.05
CA THR A 41 -4.73 -9.22 0.00
C THR A 41 -3.31 -9.27 -0.59
N ILE A 42 -3.10 -9.97 -1.70
CA ILE A 42 -1.81 -10.01 -2.39
C ILE A 42 -1.46 -8.64 -3.00
N GLU A 43 -2.43 -7.92 -3.55
CA GLU A 43 -2.21 -6.56 -4.08
C GLU A 43 -1.75 -5.60 -2.95
N PHE A 44 -2.36 -5.72 -1.77
CA PHE A 44 -1.94 -4.94 -0.62
C PHE A 44 -0.56 -5.36 -0.10
N ASP A 45 -0.24 -6.67 -0.07
CA ASP A 45 1.12 -7.16 0.27
C ASP A 45 2.19 -6.62 -0.68
N GLN A 46 1.91 -6.56 -1.98
CA GLN A 46 2.82 -5.94 -2.96
C GLN A 46 3.06 -4.46 -2.64
N THR A 47 2.00 -3.73 -2.27
CA THR A 47 2.14 -2.33 -1.82
C THR A 47 3.00 -2.22 -0.55
N VAL A 48 2.81 -3.10 0.44
CA VAL A 48 3.65 -3.13 1.65
C VAL A 48 5.11 -3.41 1.30
N LYS A 49 5.37 -4.38 0.42
CA LYS A 49 6.72 -4.71 -0.06
C LYS A 49 7.39 -3.50 -0.71
N GLU A 50 6.70 -2.80 -1.62
CA GLU A 50 7.22 -1.60 -2.28
C GLU A 50 7.61 -0.52 -1.26
N VAL A 51 6.77 -0.27 -0.25
CA VAL A 51 7.03 0.72 0.80
C VAL A 51 8.24 0.31 1.66
N VAL A 52 8.33 -0.96 2.05
CA VAL A 52 9.47 -1.48 2.83
C VAL A 52 10.77 -1.38 2.04
N ASP A 53 10.76 -1.74 0.77
CA ASP A 53 11.93 -1.67 -0.10
C ASP A 53 12.36 -0.22 -0.36
N TRP A 54 11.40 0.70 -0.51
CA TRP A 54 11.68 2.13 -0.57
C TRP A 54 12.33 2.62 0.74
N ALA A 55 11.75 2.30 1.90
CA ALA A 55 12.26 2.74 3.20
C ALA A 55 13.67 2.22 3.49
N LYS A 56 14.01 1.00 3.05
CA LYS A 56 15.37 0.44 3.17
C LYS A 56 16.40 1.16 2.32
N LYS A 57 16.01 1.66 1.13
CA LYS A 57 16.89 2.41 0.22
C LYS A 57 17.03 3.88 0.59
N SER A 58 16.09 4.43 1.35
CA SER A 58 16.10 5.82 1.83
C SER A 58 16.92 6.04 3.10
N LYS A 59 17.69 5.03 3.55
CA LYS A 59 18.77 5.20 4.52
C LYS A 59 20.02 5.72 3.83
#